data_AF-A0A918GY59-F1
#
_entry.id   AF-A0A918GY59-F1
#
_cell.length_a   1.000
_cell.length_b   1.000
_cell.length_c   1.000
_cell.angle_alpha   90.00
_cell.angle_beta   90.00
_cell.angle_gamma   90.00
#
_symmetry.space_group_name_H-M   'P 1'
#
loop_
_entity.id
_entity.type
_entity.pdbx_description
1 polymer ?
#
loop_
_entity_poly.entity_id
_entity_poly.type
_entity_poly.pdbx_seq_one_letter_code
_entity_poly.pdbx_strand_id
1 'polypeptide(L)'
;MTEDRKAQEAGLRALLERAVPELAAPEGRMRRVRERVVRRRRRRAAVAGGALAVAGVLLAGGVLRPESLPAPQGPPASPATVPADPAVRYPELAGLSLRLPPGWYGLHSPARPGLKAGATGFAAPQRLTPYEETCRPAPDVFCAPLERLDADGALLVLRISGQPSLQPKVRPGRAPNRVRLSGSCRALGGAHEYVTLLDAPEAAGTGSVLVVTACLGRDGDRRLEEIRQILATAAYDTSYLKERH
;
A
#
# COMPACT_ATOMS: atom_id res chain seq x y z
N MET A 1 -3.09 -15.56 -45.96
CA MET A 1 -2.92 -14.93 -44.63
C MET A 1 -2.14 -15.77 -43.61
N THR A 2 -2.12 -17.12 -43.68
CA THR A 2 -1.39 -17.95 -42.71
C THR A 2 0.09 -18.16 -43.04
N GLU A 3 0.50 -18.02 -44.31
CA GLU A 3 1.91 -18.13 -44.72
C GLU A 3 2.74 -16.90 -44.34
N ASP A 4 2.21 -15.69 -44.54
CA ASP A 4 2.92 -14.44 -44.18
C ASP A 4 3.26 -14.39 -42.69
N ARG A 5 2.35 -14.90 -41.83
CA ARG A 5 2.57 -14.99 -40.38
C ARG A 5 3.70 -15.96 -40.05
N LYS A 6 3.78 -17.11 -40.73
CA LYS A 6 4.86 -18.09 -40.53
C LYS A 6 6.21 -17.53 -40.98
N ALA A 7 6.23 -16.79 -42.08
CA ALA A 7 7.44 -16.13 -42.58
C ALA A 7 7.93 -15.03 -41.61
N GLN A 8 7.01 -14.23 -41.06
CA GLN A 8 7.35 -13.23 -40.03
C GLN A 8 7.87 -13.87 -38.73
N GLU A 9 7.24 -14.96 -38.27
CA GLU A 9 7.68 -15.67 -37.06
C GLU A 9 9.07 -16.27 -37.23
N ALA A 10 9.37 -16.85 -38.41
CA ALA A 10 10.69 -17.38 -38.73
C ALA A 10 11.76 -16.28 -38.76
N GLY A 11 11.45 -15.11 -39.34
CA GLY A 11 12.35 -13.95 -39.36
C GLY A 11 12.67 -13.41 -37.97
N LEU A 12 11.65 -13.33 -37.09
CA LEU A 12 11.81 -12.91 -35.70
C LEU A 12 12.70 -13.88 -34.91
N ARG A 13 12.54 -15.18 -35.13
CA ARG A 13 13.36 -16.21 -34.47
C ARG A 13 14.83 -16.08 -34.85
N ALA A 14 15.11 -15.87 -36.14
CA ALA A 14 16.48 -15.69 -36.63
C ALA A 14 17.15 -14.41 -36.09
N LEU A 15 16.40 -13.32 -35.90
CA LEU A 15 16.91 -12.09 -35.31
C LEU A 15 17.22 -12.26 -33.81
N LEU A 16 16.35 -12.96 -33.08
CA LEU A 16 16.55 -13.23 -31.65
C LEU A 16 17.76 -14.14 -31.40
N GLU A 17 17.94 -15.18 -32.20
CA GLU A 17 19.11 -16.07 -32.09
C GLU A 17 20.42 -15.33 -32.37
N ARG A 18 20.42 -14.34 -33.28
CA ARG A 18 21.62 -13.59 -33.64
C ARG A 18 21.93 -12.42 -32.69
N ALA A 19 20.92 -11.90 -32.00
CA ALA A 19 21.04 -10.72 -31.13
C ALA A 19 21.32 -11.04 -29.65
N VAL A 20 21.22 -12.30 -29.22
CA VAL A 20 21.55 -12.69 -27.85
C VAL A 20 23.02 -13.12 -27.81
N PRO A 21 23.95 -12.26 -27.36
CA PRO A 21 25.32 -12.70 -27.10
C PRO A 21 25.26 -13.82 -26.06
N GLU A 22 25.85 -14.98 -26.39
CA GLU A 22 26.07 -16.05 -25.43
C GLU A 22 27.00 -15.52 -24.34
N LEU A 23 26.40 -15.03 -23.26
CA LEU A 23 27.14 -14.69 -22.05
C LEU A 23 27.56 -16.01 -21.42
N ALA A 24 28.83 -16.39 -21.62
CA ALA A 24 29.46 -17.49 -20.90
C ALA A 24 29.10 -17.36 -19.42
N ALA A 25 28.35 -18.32 -18.89
CA ALA A 25 27.87 -18.27 -17.52
C ALA A 25 29.11 -18.18 -16.60
N PRO A 26 29.31 -17.06 -15.87
CA PRO A 26 30.53 -16.88 -15.11
C PRO A 26 30.61 -17.95 -14.03
N GLU A 27 31.57 -18.86 -14.18
CA GLU A 27 31.80 -19.95 -13.25
C GLU A 27 31.94 -19.39 -11.83
N GLY A 28 31.11 -19.90 -10.92
CA GLY A 28 31.18 -19.53 -9.51
C GLY A 28 30.29 -18.36 -9.05
N ARG A 29 29.42 -17.77 -9.89
CA ARG A 29 28.41 -16.80 -9.39
C ARG A 29 27.48 -17.45 -8.34
N MET A 30 27.04 -18.68 -8.61
CA MET A 30 26.23 -19.47 -7.66
C MET A 30 27.00 -19.88 -6.40
N ARG A 31 28.31 -20.14 -6.51
CA ARG A 31 29.17 -20.47 -5.36
C ARG A 31 29.24 -19.28 -4.40
N ARG A 32 29.46 -18.07 -4.92
CA ARG A 32 29.49 -16.82 -4.12
C ARG A 32 28.15 -16.50 -3.46
N VAL A 33 27.02 -16.84 -4.11
CA VAL A 33 25.68 -16.69 -3.50
C VAL A 33 25.51 -17.68 -2.35
N ARG A 34 25.85 -18.96 -2.54
CA ARG A 34 25.78 -19.99 -1.50
C ARG A 34 26.63 -19.60 -0.28
N GLU A 35 27.87 -19.15 -0.48
CA GLU A 35 28.74 -18.68 0.60
C GLU A 35 28.14 -17.51 1.39
N ARG A 36 27.52 -16.53 0.72
CA ARG A 36 26.85 -15.40 1.39
C ARG A 36 25.65 -15.86 2.21
N VAL A 37 24.83 -16.78 1.70
CA VAL A 37 23.66 -17.32 2.40
C VAL A 37 24.08 -18.10 3.65
N VAL A 38 25.10 -18.95 3.53
CA VAL A 38 25.63 -19.73 4.68
C VAL A 38 26.18 -18.81 5.76
N ARG A 39 26.97 -17.78 5.40
CA ARG A 39 27.48 -16.78 6.36
C ARG A 39 26.35 -16.04 7.07
N ARG A 40 25.30 -15.62 6.34
CA ARG A 40 24.15 -14.91 6.93
C ARG A 40 23.34 -15.80 7.88
N ARG A 41 23.19 -17.08 7.55
CA ARG A 41 22.48 -18.05 8.41
C ARG A 41 23.22 -18.30 9.73
N ARG A 42 24.55 -18.45 9.70
CA ARG A 42 25.37 -18.62 10.91
C ARG A 42 25.27 -17.43 11.86
N ARG A 43 25.27 -16.18 11.34
CA ARG A 43 25.12 -14.98 12.17
C ARG A 43 23.76 -14.90 12.88
N ARG A 44 22.69 -15.44 12.29
CA ARG A 44 21.36 -15.42 12.91
C ARG A 44 21.21 -16.44 14.04
N ALA A 45 21.92 -17.55 13.99
CA ALA A 45 21.88 -18.57 15.06
C ALA A 45 22.54 -18.07 16.36
N ALA A 46 23.52 -17.16 16.27
CA ALA A 46 24.21 -16.63 17.44
C ALA A 46 23.42 -15.56 18.22
N VAL A 47 22.33 -15.00 17.66
CA VAL A 47 21.57 -13.89 18.27
C VAL A 47 20.27 -14.37 18.96
N ALA A 48 19.84 -15.63 18.72
CA ALA A 48 18.58 -16.16 19.24
C ALA A 48 18.70 -16.87 20.61
N GLY A 49 19.75 -16.60 21.38
CA GLY A 49 20.08 -17.31 22.62
C GLY A 49 19.71 -16.61 23.94
N GLY A 50 19.06 -15.45 23.94
CA GLY A 50 18.78 -14.76 25.21
C GLY A 50 17.61 -13.78 25.15
N ALA A 51 16.47 -14.18 25.72
CA ALA A 51 15.57 -13.37 26.55
C ALA A 51 14.33 -14.19 26.94
N LEU A 52 14.38 -14.76 28.15
CA LEU A 52 13.24 -15.33 28.88
C LEU A 52 12.79 -14.33 29.97
N ALA A 53 11.49 -14.34 30.29
CA ALA A 53 10.78 -13.68 31.40
C ALA A 53 10.68 -12.14 31.33
N VAL A 54 9.56 -11.47 31.65
CA VAL A 54 8.80 -11.53 32.92
C VAL A 54 7.32 -11.18 32.69
N ALA A 55 6.43 -11.90 33.39
CA ALA A 55 5.01 -11.59 33.54
C ALA A 55 4.79 -10.66 34.75
N GLY A 56 3.83 -9.73 34.65
CA GLY A 56 3.41 -8.86 35.75
C GLY A 56 1.96 -8.39 35.60
N VAL A 57 1.11 -8.89 36.48
CA VAL A 57 -0.30 -8.52 36.75
C VAL A 57 -0.35 -7.27 37.64
N LEU A 58 -1.42 -6.47 37.59
CA LEU A 58 -2.10 -5.71 38.69
C LEU A 58 -3.31 -4.92 38.10
N LEU A 59 -4.59 -5.30 38.38
CA LEU A 59 -5.56 -4.75 39.37
C LEU A 59 -5.83 -3.22 39.24
N ALA A 60 -7.02 -2.70 38.90
CA ALA A 60 -8.38 -2.70 39.50
C ALA A 60 -8.75 -1.34 40.17
N GLY A 61 -9.95 -0.80 39.88
CA GLY A 61 -10.63 0.34 40.54
C GLY A 61 -10.90 1.53 39.60
N GLY A 62 -12.04 2.25 39.57
CA GLY A 62 -13.30 2.19 40.32
C GLY A 62 -14.32 3.22 39.78
N VAL A 63 -15.60 2.83 39.86
CA VAL A 63 -16.91 3.52 39.99
C VAL A 63 -17.02 5.07 40.06
N LEU A 64 -17.93 5.70 39.26
CA LEU A 64 -19.20 6.39 39.66
C LEU A 64 -19.79 7.39 38.61
N ARG A 65 -21.14 7.40 38.53
CA ARG A 65 -22.19 8.17 37.78
C ARG A 65 -22.15 9.72 37.93
N PRO A 66 -23.03 10.60 37.35
CA PRO A 66 -24.44 10.46 36.83
C PRO A 66 -24.69 11.13 35.44
N GLU A 67 -25.71 10.83 34.62
CA GLU A 67 -27.19 11.03 34.62
C GLU A 67 -27.75 12.49 34.52
N SER A 68 -28.49 12.70 33.43
CA SER A 68 -29.66 13.58 33.18
C SER A 68 -29.48 14.88 32.36
N LEU A 69 -30.18 14.95 31.20
CA LEU A 69 -31.35 15.82 30.93
C LEU A 69 -31.81 15.71 29.45
N PRO A 70 -33.14 15.70 29.15
CA PRO A 70 -33.67 15.76 27.78
C PRO A 70 -34.35 17.11 27.45
N ALA A 71 -34.15 17.59 26.22
CA ALA A 71 -35.04 18.46 25.39
C ALA A 71 -34.20 18.95 24.18
N PRO A 72 -34.73 19.07 22.93
CA PRO A 72 -35.95 19.84 22.63
C PRO A 72 -36.85 19.30 21.49
N GLN A 73 -38.12 19.73 21.48
CA GLN A 73 -39.02 19.63 20.32
C GLN A 73 -39.35 21.02 19.79
N GLY A 74 -39.23 21.21 18.47
CA GLY A 74 -39.62 22.41 17.71
C GLY A 74 -39.32 22.24 16.20
N PRO A 75 -40.31 22.25 15.28
CA PRO A 75 -40.20 21.88 13.83
C PRO A 75 -40.27 23.11 12.89
N PRO A 76 -40.40 23.02 11.53
CA PRO A 76 -39.91 22.07 10.51
C PRO A 76 -39.15 22.75 9.31
N ALA A 77 -38.51 21.90 8.48
CA ALA A 77 -38.23 22.03 7.03
C ALA A 77 -37.20 23.05 6.47
N SER A 78 -36.02 22.53 6.07
CA SER A 78 -35.35 22.70 4.72
C SER A 78 -33.82 22.54 4.84
N PRO A 79 -33.08 22.12 3.79
CA PRO A 79 -33.35 21.11 2.75
C PRO A 79 -32.65 19.78 3.10
N ALA A 80 -32.86 18.74 2.30
CA ALA A 80 -32.09 17.50 2.39
C ALA A 80 -30.61 17.75 2.03
N THR A 81 -29.80 18.06 3.02
CA THR A 81 -28.34 18.00 2.90
C THR A 81 -27.93 16.55 3.10
N VAL A 82 -27.81 15.81 1.99
CA VAL A 82 -27.00 14.59 1.97
C VAL A 82 -25.61 15.00 2.44
N PRO A 83 -25.05 14.44 3.54
CA PRO A 83 -23.64 14.62 3.81
C PRO A 83 -22.90 13.86 2.70
N ALA A 84 -22.44 14.60 1.68
CA ALA A 84 -21.46 14.08 0.76
C ALA A 84 -20.21 13.85 1.59
N ASP A 85 -19.93 12.59 1.92
CA ASP A 85 -18.70 12.17 2.59
C ASP A 85 -17.52 12.76 1.79
N PRO A 86 -16.73 13.70 2.35
CA PRO A 86 -15.79 14.47 1.56
C PRO A 86 -14.71 13.53 1.03
N ALA A 87 -14.57 13.48 -0.29
CA ALA A 87 -13.50 12.71 -0.93
C ALA A 87 -12.14 13.23 -0.46
N VAL A 88 -11.28 12.34 0.03
CA VAL A 88 -9.89 12.64 0.36
C VAL A 88 -9.07 12.70 -0.92
N ARG A 89 -8.28 13.77 -1.07
CA ARG A 89 -7.44 14.00 -2.25
C ARG A 89 -5.96 13.69 -1.97
N TYR A 90 -5.31 13.11 -2.96
CA TYR A 90 -3.88 12.77 -3.00
C TYR A 90 -3.27 13.40 -4.27
N PRO A 91 -2.97 14.71 -4.24
CA PRO A 91 -2.64 15.47 -5.46
C PRO A 91 -1.42 14.91 -6.21
N GLU A 92 -0.40 14.46 -5.49
CA GLU A 92 0.82 13.92 -6.10
C GLU A 92 0.70 12.47 -6.60
N LEU A 93 -0.43 11.81 -6.34
CA LEU A 93 -0.77 10.52 -6.93
C LEU A 93 -1.63 10.73 -8.18
N ALA A 94 -1.20 11.64 -9.05
CA ALA A 94 -1.90 12.06 -10.27
C ALA A 94 -3.32 12.57 -10.03
N GLY A 95 -3.53 13.33 -8.96
CA GLY A 95 -4.86 13.87 -8.61
C GLY A 95 -5.84 12.82 -8.10
N LEU A 96 -5.36 11.68 -7.57
CA LEU A 96 -6.22 10.64 -7.00
C LEU A 96 -7.13 11.21 -5.91
N SER A 97 -8.38 10.79 -5.92
CA SER A 97 -9.36 11.02 -4.87
C SER A 97 -10.05 9.71 -4.48
N LEU A 98 -10.34 9.56 -3.18
CA LEU A 98 -11.04 8.41 -2.62
C LEU A 98 -12.17 8.90 -1.73
N ARG A 99 -13.33 8.26 -1.79
CA ARG A 99 -14.36 8.40 -0.75
C ARG A 99 -14.06 7.40 0.35
N LEU A 100 -13.85 7.90 1.56
CA LEU A 100 -13.60 7.09 2.73
C LEU A 100 -14.91 6.99 3.54
N PRO A 101 -15.27 5.82 4.09
CA PRO A 101 -16.46 5.71 4.91
C PRO A 101 -16.25 6.40 6.28
N PRO A 102 -17.32 6.64 7.06
CA PRO A 102 -17.23 7.30 8.35
C PRO A 102 -16.22 6.61 9.29
N GLY A 103 -15.41 7.43 9.97
CA GLY A 103 -14.36 6.95 10.88
C GLY A 103 -13.03 6.60 10.21
N TRP A 104 -12.94 6.69 8.87
CA TRP A 104 -11.66 6.60 8.17
C TRP A 104 -11.00 7.97 8.02
N TYR A 105 -9.67 7.95 8.11
CA TYR A 105 -8.81 9.11 7.98
C TYR A 105 -7.88 8.89 6.78
N GLY A 106 -7.64 9.95 6.02
CA GLY A 106 -6.64 9.95 4.96
C GLY A 106 -5.49 10.90 5.27
N LEU A 107 -4.29 10.53 4.86
CA LEU A 107 -3.09 11.34 4.98
C LEU A 107 -2.26 11.25 3.71
N HIS A 108 -1.82 12.39 3.21
CA HIS A 108 -0.89 12.47 2.09
C HIS A 108 0.53 12.76 2.62
N SER A 109 1.52 12.01 2.15
CA SER A 109 2.93 12.29 2.36
C SER A 109 3.58 12.63 1.02
N PRO A 110 4.10 13.85 0.87
CA PRO A 110 4.64 14.29 -0.41
C PRO A 110 5.96 13.60 -0.74
N ALA A 111 6.28 13.52 -2.04
CA ALA A 111 7.59 13.12 -2.50
C ALA A 111 8.65 14.08 -1.94
N ARG A 112 9.76 13.54 -1.43
CA ARG A 112 10.86 14.37 -0.91
C ARG A 112 12.05 14.36 -1.87
N PRO A 113 12.60 15.54 -2.24
CA PRO A 113 13.82 15.62 -3.04
C PRO A 113 14.95 14.80 -2.41
N GLY A 114 15.69 14.06 -3.23
CA GLY A 114 16.85 13.26 -2.79
C GLY A 114 16.51 11.89 -2.17
N LEU A 115 15.23 11.58 -1.92
CA LEU A 115 14.81 10.23 -1.55
C LEU A 115 14.25 9.49 -2.78
N LYS A 116 14.56 8.20 -2.89
CA LYS A 116 13.99 7.32 -3.93
C LYS A 116 12.49 7.02 -3.70
N ALA A 117 11.96 7.40 -2.54
CA ALA A 117 10.55 7.21 -2.21
C ALA A 117 9.73 8.34 -2.84
N GLY A 118 8.84 7.97 -3.78
CA GLY A 118 7.85 8.89 -4.32
C GLY A 118 6.76 9.24 -3.30
N ALA A 119 5.85 10.10 -3.73
CA ALA A 119 4.65 10.46 -2.98
C ALA A 119 3.89 9.21 -2.53
N THR A 120 3.32 9.28 -1.33
CA THR A 120 2.55 8.17 -0.76
C THR A 120 1.24 8.70 -0.18
N GLY A 121 0.14 8.00 -0.47
CA GLY A 121 -1.15 8.22 0.17
C GLY A 121 -1.39 7.16 1.24
N PHE A 122 -2.06 7.54 2.31
CA PHE A 122 -2.48 6.66 3.38
C PHE A 122 -3.97 6.81 3.65
N ALA A 123 -4.62 5.71 4.03
CA ALA A 123 -5.96 5.73 4.60
C ALA A 123 -6.13 4.63 5.66
N ALA A 124 -6.78 4.93 6.78
CA ALA A 124 -6.99 3.99 7.89
C ALA A 124 -8.23 4.35 8.71
N PRO A 125 -8.91 3.39 9.37
CA PRO A 125 -9.92 3.67 10.40
C PRO A 125 -9.31 4.20 11.71
N GLN A 126 -7.99 4.12 11.84
CA GLN A 126 -7.24 4.72 12.96
C GLN A 126 -6.76 6.11 12.58
N ARG A 127 -6.68 7.01 13.56
CA ARG A 127 -6.17 8.37 13.35
C ARG A 127 -4.71 8.30 12.90
N LEU A 128 -4.43 8.91 11.76
CA LEU A 128 -3.08 9.00 11.18
C LEU A 128 -2.35 10.21 11.73
N THR A 129 -1.09 10.05 12.15
CA THR A 129 -0.25 11.15 12.63
C THR A 129 0.63 11.66 11.49
N PRO A 130 0.53 12.94 11.12
CA PRO A 130 1.47 13.55 10.18
C PRO A 130 2.91 13.41 10.67
N TYR A 131 3.86 13.22 9.75
CA TYR A 131 5.28 13.19 10.13
C TYR A 131 5.78 14.61 10.44
N GLU A 132 6.19 14.85 11.68
CA GLU A 132 6.97 16.05 12.03
C GLU A 132 8.43 15.90 11.59
N GLU A 133 8.99 14.68 11.70
CA GLU A 133 10.39 14.40 11.37
C GLU A 133 10.58 13.54 10.11
N THR A 134 11.82 13.49 9.62
CA THR A 134 12.21 12.62 8.50
C THR A 134 12.14 11.16 8.92
N CYS A 135 11.05 10.47 8.60
CA CYS A 135 11.06 9.02 8.65
C CYS A 135 12.12 8.50 7.66
N ARG A 136 13.13 7.80 8.19
CA ARG A 136 14.19 7.12 7.44
C ARG A 136 13.86 5.62 7.42
N PRO A 137 13.08 5.15 6.45
CA PRO A 137 12.73 3.75 6.43
C PRO A 137 13.97 2.91 6.12
N ALA A 138 14.05 1.73 6.72
CA ALA A 138 14.93 0.68 6.22
C ALA A 138 14.54 0.30 4.77
N PRO A 139 15.44 -0.30 3.99
CA PRO A 139 15.08 -0.85 2.68
C PRO A 139 13.86 -1.77 2.80
N ASP A 140 12.90 -1.61 1.88
CA ASP A 140 11.64 -2.36 1.83
C ASP A 140 10.63 -2.07 2.96
N VAL A 141 10.91 -1.09 3.82
CA VAL A 141 9.96 -0.58 4.81
C VAL A 141 9.34 0.72 4.28
N PHE A 142 8.03 0.88 4.35
CA PHE A 142 7.43 2.21 4.17
C PHE A 142 7.30 2.88 5.53
N CYS A 143 7.45 4.20 5.53
CA CYS A 143 7.05 5.01 6.65
C CYS A 143 5.54 4.90 6.79
N ALA A 144 5.06 4.35 7.90
CA ALA A 144 3.64 4.33 8.22
C ALA A 144 3.32 5.46 9.22
N PRO A 145 2.25 6.25 8.99
CA PRO A 145 1.84 7.32 9.91
C PRO A 145 1.06 6.75 11.12
N LEU A 146 1.49 5.58 11.58
CA LEU A 146 0.94 4.79 12.67
C LEU A 146 2.10 4.05 13.33
N GLU A 147 2.09 4.00 14.66
CA GLU A 147 3.03 3.17 15.40
C GLU A 147 2.66 1.68 15.32
N ARG A 148 1.35 1.39 15.40
CA ARG A 148 0.81 0.03 15.41
C ARG A 148 -0.65 -0.01 14.94
N LEU A 149 -1.02 -1.11 14.28
CA LEU A 149 -2.40 -1.44 13.96
C LEU A 149 -3.14 -2.02 15.17
N ASP A 150 -4.36 -1.57 15.39
CA ASP A 150 -5.30 -2.21 16.30
C ASP A 150 -5.64 -3.63 15.83
N ALA A 151 -6.23 -4.44 16.71
CA ALA A 151 -6.60 -5.81 16.39
C ALA A 151 -7.54 -5.88 15.16
N ASP A 152 -8.50 -4.96 15.07
CA ASP A 152 -9.43 -4.82 13.94
C ASP A 152 -9.05 -3.69 12.96
N GLY A 153 -7.84 -3.13 13.12
CA GLY A 153 -7.34 -2.00 12.35
C GLY A 153 -6.94 -2.38 10.92
N ALA A 154 -6.77 -1.34 10.10
CA ALA A 154 -6.32 -1.45 8.72
C ALA A 154 -5.45 -0.24 8.34
N LEU A 155 -4.51 -0.42 7.41
CA LEU A 155 -3.79 0.68 6.77
C LEU A 155 -3.69 0.40 5.27
N LEU A 156 -4.25 1.31 4.47
CA LEU A 156 -4.02 1.40 3.04
C LEU A 156 -2.82 2.29 2.76
N VAL A 157 -1.94 1.81 1.90
CA VAL A 157 -0.77 2.52 1.38
C VAL A 157 -0.88 2.58 -0.13
N LEU A 158 -0.91 3.80 -0.67
CA LEU A 158 -1.16 4.09 -2.07
C LEU A 158 0.07 4.72 -2.71
N ARG A 159 0.54 4.16 -3.82
CA ARG A 159 1.73 4.65 -4.53
C ARG A 159 1.60 4.48 -6.04
N ILE A 160 2.06 5.46 -6.80
CA ILE A 160 2.27 5.28 -8.25
C ILE A 160 3.57 4.51 -8.47
N SER A 161 3.51 3.49 -9.32
CA SER A 161 4.67 2.76 -9.79
C SER A 161 4.79 2.88 -11.30
N GLY A 162 5.90 3.45 -11.77
CA GLY A 162 6.24 3.52 -13.20
C GLY A 162 6.91 2.24 -13.71
N GLN A 163 6.64 1.07 -13.12
CA GLN A 163 7.20 -0.21 -13.58
C GLN A 163 6.32 -0.78 -14.70
N PRO A 164 6.77 -0.79 -15.98
CA PRO A 164 5.91 -1.19 -17.09
C PRO A 164 5.47 -2.66 -17.01
N SER A 165 6.21 -3.50 -16.30
CA SER A 165 5.89 -4.91 -16.07
C SER A 165 4.66 -5.15 -15.17
N LEU A 166 4.15 -4.11 -14.51
CA LEU A 166 2.94 -4.18 -13.69
C LEU A 166 1.65 -3.88 -14.47
N GLN A 167 1.72 -3.10 -15.54
CA GLN A 167 0.57 -2.73 -16.37
C GLN A 167 -0.22 -3.96 -16.86
N PRO A 168 0.41 -4.99 -17.46
CA PRO A 168 -0.30 -6.19 -17.91
C PRO A 168 -0.96 -7.00 -16.78
N LYS A 169 -0.71 -6.67 -15.51
CA LYS A 169 -1.28 -7.32 -14.32
C LYS A 169 -2.48 -6.56 -13.75
N VAL A 170 -2.75 -5.33 -14.21
CA VAL A 170 -3.94 -4.58 -13.81
C VAL A 170 -5.18 -5.30 -14.32
N ARG A 171 -6.16 -5.46 -13.45
CA ARG A 171 -7.43 -6.12 -13.75
C ARG A 171 -8.54 -5.30 -13.10
N PRO A 172 -9.36 -4.58 -13.89
CA PRO A 172 -10.46 -3.78 -13.35
C PRO A 172 -11.38 -4.62 -12.45
N GLY A 173 -11.79 -4.04 -11.32
CA GLY A 173 -12.68 -4.70 -10.35
C GLY A 173 -12.09 -5.91 -9.61
N ARG A 174 -10.79 -6.24 -9.83
CA ARG A 174 -10.17 -7.38 -9.17
C ARG A 174 -10.01 -7.11 -7.67
N ALA A 175 -10.50 -8.03 -6.86
CA ALA A 175 -10.31 -8.01 -5.42
C ALA A 175 -8.81 -8.02 -5.06
N PRO A 176 -8.42 -7.34 -3.95
CA PRO A 176 -7.06 -7.43 -3.44
C PRO A 176 -6.62 -8.88 -3.19
N ASN A 177 -5.43 -9.23 -3.68
CA ASN A 177 -4.89 -10.57 -3.53
C ASN A 177 -4.10 -10.62 -2.22
N ARG A 178 -4.34 -11.66 -1.42
CA ARG A 178 -3.54 -11.90 -0.22
C ARG A 178 -2.10 -12.23 -0.65
N VAL A 179 -1.13 -11.58 -0.01
CA VAL A 179 0.30 -11.80 -0.25
C VAL A 179 0.99 -12.23 1.03
N ARG A 180 2.26 -12.60 0.91
CA ARG A 180 3.09 -12.85 2.09
C ARG A 180 3.31 -11.53 2.83
N LEU A 181 3.09 -11.56 4.14
CA LEU A 181 3.32 -10.42 5.04
C LEU A 181 4.75 -9.86 4.91
N SER A 182 4.84 -8.62 4.46
CA SER A 182 6.05 -7.82 4.29
C SER A 182 6.68 -7.45 5.63
N GLY A 183 7.90 -6.88 5.58
CA GLY A 183 8.55 -6.28 6.74
C GLY A 183 7.71 -5.14 7.34
N SER A 184 7.21 -4.25 6.48
CA SER A 184 6.41 -3.08 6.87
C SER A 184 5.13 -3.46 7.60
N CYS A 185 4.28 -4.30 7.00
CA CYS A 185 3.01 -4.67 7.64
C CYS A 185 3.25 -5.42 8.96
N ARG A 186 4.27 -6.28 9.03
CA ARG A 186 4.64 -6.96 10.28
C ARG A 186 5.12 -5.99 11.36
N ALA A 187 5.91 -4.98 10.99
CA ALA A 187 6.41 -3.99 11.94
C ALA A 187 5.27 -3.19 12.59
N LEU A 188 4.16 -2.99 11.87
CA LEU A 188 2.94 -2.36 12.39
C LEU A 188 2.07 -3.32 13.20
N GLY A 189 2.49 -4.56 13.44
CA GLY A 189 1.67 -5.58 14.09
C GLY A 189 0.55 -6.14 13.20
N GLY A 190 0.60 -5.91 11.89
CA GLY A 190 -0.32 -6.50 10.93
C GLY A 190 -0.19 -8.03 10.87
N ALA A 191 -1.31 -8.70 10.67
CA ALA A 191 -1.41 -10.16 10.55
C ALA A 191 -1.70 -10.60 9.11
N HIS A 192 -2.31 -9.73 8.30
CA HIS A 192 -2.64 -10.00 6.90
C HIS A 192 -2.15 -8.85 6.02
N GLU A 193 -1.76 -9.19 4.79
CA GLU A 193 -1.40 -8.21 3.79
C GLU A 193 -2.05 -8.57 2.46
N TYR A 194 -2.64 -7.56 1.83
CA TYR A 194 -3.27 -7.67 0.53
C TYR A 194 -2.68 -6.63 -0.42
N VAL A 195 -2.55 -6.99 -1.69
CA VAL A 195 -2.07 -6.08 -2.73
C VAL A 195 -3.04 -6.10 -3.91
N THR A 196 -3.36 -4.92 -4.42
CA THR A 196 -4.05 -4.75 -5.69
C THR A 196 -3.38 -3.68 -6.54
N LEU A 197 -3.64 -3.75 -7.84
CA LEU A 197 -3.16 -2.81 -8.85
C LEU A 197 -4.37 -2.18 -9.50
N LEU A 198 -4.39 -0.86 -9.56
CA LEU A 198 -5.39 -0.06 -10.26
C LEU A 198 -4.72 0.68 -11.42
N ASP A 199 -5.51 0.98 -12.44
CA ASP A 199 -5.04 1.83 -13.54
C ASP A 199 -4.74 3.23 -13.00
N ALA A 200 -3.62 3.79 -13.43
CA ALA A 200 -3.29 5.20 -13.22
C ALA A 200 -3.43 5.95 -14.55
N PRO A 201 -3.84 7.24 -14.53
CA PRO A 201 -3.93 8.03 -15.76
C PRO A 201 -2.55 8.20 -16.40
N GLU A 202 -2.50 8.39 -17.72
CA GLU A 202 -1.23 8.57 -18.46
C GLU A 202 -0.38 9.74 -17.94
N ALA A 203 -1.03 10.76 -17.38
CA ALA A 203 -0.35 11.89 -16.76
C ALA A 203 0.44 11.52 -15.48
N ALA A 204 0.23 10.32 -14.93
CA ALA A 204 1.10 9.70 -13.94
C ALA A 204 2.39 9.11 -14.55
N GLY A 205 2.56 9.17 -15.88
CA GLY A 205 3.60 8.53 -16.67
C GLY A 205 3.07 7.34 -17.48
N THR A 206 3.58 7.18 -18.71
CA THR A 206 3.23 6.05 -19.58
C THR A 206 3.54 4.73 -18.88
N GLY A 207 2.54 3.86 -18.79
CA GLY A 207 2.68 2.56 -18.15
C GLY A 207 2.71 2.59 -16.63
N SER A 208 2.37 3.72 -16.01
CA SER A 208 2.21 3.82 -14.56
C SER A 208 0.98 3.05 -14.09
N VAL A 209 1.07 2.51 -12.87
CA VAL A 209 -0.04 1.86 -12.16
C VAL A 209 -0.13 2.39 -10.74
N LEU A 210 -1.32 2.41 -10.16
CA LEU A 210 -1.50 2.66 -8.74
C LEU A 210 -1.38 1.32 -8.00
N VAL A 211 -0.34 1.18 -7.20
CA VAL A 211 -0.13 0.06 -6.30
C VAL A 211 -0.78 0.38 -4.96
N VAL A 212 -1.71 -0.47 -4.54
CA VAL A 212 -2.37 -0.38 -3.24
C VAL A 212 -1.95 -1.58 -2.39
N THR A 213 -1.38 -1.30 -1.24
CA THR A 213 -1.06 -2.31 -0.22
C THR A 213 -1.95 -2.08 0.99
N ALA A 214 -2.61 -3.13 1.48
CA ALA A 214 -3.43 -3.11 2.67
C ALA A 214 -2.78 -3.98 3.75
N CYS A 215 -2.38 -3.38 4.88
CA CYS A 215 -2.02 -4.11 6.10
C CYS A 215 -3.25 -4.20 7.00
N LEU A 216 -3.60 -5.40 7.46
CA LEU A 216 -4.73 -5.62 8.37
C LEU A 216 -4.26 -6.20 9.71
N GLY A 217 -4.91 -5.78 10.79
CA GLY A 217 -4.77 -6.39 12.12
C GLY A 217 -5.25 -7.85 12.14
N ARG A 218 -5.14 -8.52 13.30
CA ARG A 218 -5.51 -9.94 13.49
C ARG A 218 -6.97 -10.24 13.13
N ASP A 219 -7.87 -9.33 13.47
CA ASP A 219 -9.31 -9.43 13.23
C ASP A 219 -9.76 -8.51 12.07
N GLY A 220 -8.78 -8.01 11.29
CA GLY A 220 -8.99 -7.00 10.26
C GLY A 220 -9.54 -7.53 8.94
N ASP A 221 -9.59 -8.84 8.71
CA ASP A 221 -10.12 -9.43 7.45
C ASP A 221 -11.57 -8.99 7.16
N ARG A 222 -12.35 -8.65 8.20
CA ARG A 222 -13.69 -8.06 8.08
C ARG A 222 -13.70 -6.71 7.34
N ARG A 223 -12.59 -5.97 7.35
CA ARG A 223 -12.42 -4.68 6.69
C ARG A 223 -12.12 -4.81 5.18
N LEU A 224 -11.91 -6.02 4.67
CA LEU A 224 -11.55 -6.20 3.26
C LEU A 224 -12.65 -5.71 2.31
N GLU A 225 -13.92 -5.82 2.71
CA GLU A 225 -15.04 -5.31 1.91
C GLU A 225 -15.11 -3.78 1.94
N GLU A 226 -14.91 -3.14 3.11
CA GLU A 226 -14.77 -1.68 3.19
C GLU A 226 -13.63 -1.17 2.30
N ILE A 227 -12.49 -1.88 2.30
CA ILE A 227 -11.36 -1.55 1.43
C ILE A 227 -11.74 -1.64 -0.05
N ARG A 228 -12.45 -2.69 -0.47
CA ARG A 228 -12.91 -2.80 -1.86
C ARG A 228 -13.83 -1.66 -2.24
N GLN A 229 -14.74 -1.28 -1.34
CA GLN A 229 -15.64 -0.14 -1.54
C GLN A 229 -14.87 1.17 -1.66
N ILE A 230 -13.88 1.42 -0.79
CA ILE A 230 -12.99 2.59 -0.89
C ILE A 230 -12.30 2.61 -2.26
N LEU A 231 -11.68 1.50 -2.68
CA LEU A 231 -10.94 1.43 -3.93
C LEU A 231 -11.85 1.54 -5.17
N ALA A 232 -13.10 1.09 -5.09
CA ALA A 232 -14.08 1.29 -6.15
C ALA A 232 -14.44 2.77 -6.36
N THR A 233 -14.17 3.64 -5.39
CA THR A 233 -14.39 5.10 -5.51
C THR A 233 -13.19 5.87 -6.06
N ALA A 234 -12.11 5.18 -6.41
CA ALA A 234 -10.92 5.82 -6.96
C ALA A 234 -11.24 6.61 -8.23
N ALA A 235 -11.01 7.91 -8.17
CA ALA A 235 -11.17 8.83 -9.28
C ALA A 235 -9.96 9.75 -9.38
N TYR A 236 -9.58 10.12 -10.60
CA TYR A 236 -8.45 11.00 -10.87
C TYR A 236 -8.93 12.35 -11.38
N ASP A 237 -8.51 13.42 -10.72
CA ASP A 237 -8.74 14.77 -11.21
C ASP A 237 -7.60 15.19 -12.14
N THR A 238 -7.86 15.10 -13.45
CA THR A 238 -6.88 15.45 -14.49
C THR A 238 -6.68 16.96 -14.65
N SER A 239 -7.49 17.81 -13.99
CA SER A 239 -7.33 19.27 -14.08
C SER A 239 -6.05 19.76 -13.39
N TYR A 240 -5.59 19.08 -12.33
CA TYR A 240 -4.37 19.41 -11.57
C TYR A 240 -3.06 19.33 -12.37
N LEU A 241 -3.07 18.69 -13.54
CA LEU A 241 -1.87 18.46 -14.34
C LEU A 241 -1.61 19.59 -15.34
N LYS A 242 -2.61 20.43 -15.63
CA LYS A 242 -2.47 21.57 -16.55
C LYS A 242 -1.73 22.76 -15.95
N GLU A 243 -1.63 22.85 -14.62
CA GLU A 243 -1.05 24.02 -13.92
C GLU A 243 0.44 23.87 -13.57
N ARG A 244 1.06 22.71 -13.83
CA ARG A 244 2.49 22.45 -13.50
C ARG A 244 3.44 22.51 -14.71
N HIS A 245 2.96 22.90 -15.88
CA HIS A 245 3.76 23.12 -17.09
C HIS A 245 3.72 24.59 -17.49
#